data_AF-A0A960DL29-F1
#
_entry.id   AF-A0A960DL29-F1
#
_cell.length_a   1.000
_cell.length_b   1.000
_cell.length_c   1.000
_cell.angle_alpha   90.00
_cell.angle_beta   90.00
_cell.angle_gamma   90.00
#
_symmetry.space_group_name_H-M   'P 1'
#
loop_
_entity.id
_entity.type
_entity.pdbx_description
1 polymer ?
#
loop_
_entity_poly.entity_id
_entity_poly.type
_entity_poly.pdbx_seq_one_letter_code
_entity_poly.pdbx_strand_id
1 'polypeptide(L)'
;MSIRNDRDFLRIWSGQVVSNLGDGVHRVAVLWWANQATGSSTAVVAVALAASIPLLAMAPVAGVVVDRHDRRHVMIASDLVRLAAAAAFAALAG
;
A
#
# COMPACT_ATOMS: atom_id res chain seq x y z
N MET A 1 -1.97 -8.66 25.11
CA MET A 1 -2.61 -8.13 23.89
C MET A 1 -4.08 -8.56 23.90
N SER A 2 -4.96 -7.75 24.48
CA SER A 2 -6.35 -8.15 24.80
C SER A 2 -7.27 -7.93 23.61
N ILE A 3 -7.60 -9.01 22.91
CA ILE A 3 -8.61 -9.12 21.84
C ILE A 3 -10.04 -9.04 22.40
N ARG A 4 -10.38 -7.96 23.12
CA ARG A 4 -11.72 -7.78 23.70
C ARG A 4 -12.33 -6.45 23.28
N ASN A 5 -12.87 -6.44 22.06
CA ASN A 5 -14.11 -5.73 21.70
C ASN A 5 -14.48 -6.16 20.27
N ASP A 6 -15.39 -7.14 20.09
CA ASP A 6 -15.78 -7.66 18.76
C ASP A 6 -16.22 -6.53 17.82
N ARG A 7 -16.81 -5.46 18.36
CA ARG A 7 -17.22 -4.28 17.59
C ARG A 7 -16.05 -3.47 17.02
N ASP A 8 -14.96 -3.29 17.76
CA ASP A 8 -13.80 -2.53 17.25
C ASP A 8 -13.00 -3.37 16.25
N PHE A 9 -12.91 -4.68 16.47
CA PHE A 9 -12.36 -5.60 15.48
C PHE A 9 -13.15 -5.56 14.17
N LEU A 10 -14.50 -5.66 14.23
CA LEU A 10 -15.36 -5.61 13.05
C LEU A 10 -15.28 -4.26 12.31
N ARG A 11 -15.11 -3.14 13.02
CA ARG A 11 -14.89 -1.82 12.41
C ARG A 11 -13.59 -1.76 11.62
N ILE A 12 -12.48 -2.20 12.23
CA ILE A 12 -11.18 -2.22 11.54
C ILE A 12 -11.21 -3.22 10.38
N TRP A 13 -11.78 -4.40 10.60
CA TRP A 13 -11.87 -5.45 9.59
C TRP A 13 -12.71 -5.04 8.39
N SER A 14 -13.89 -4.45 8.60
CA SER A 14 -14.74 -3.96 7.50
C SER A 14 -14.06 -2.82 6.73
N GLY A 15 -13.40 -1.89 7.43
CA GLY A 15 -12.58 -0.87 6.79
C GLY A 15 -11.48 -1.47 5.93
N GLN A 16 -10.76 -2.47 6.45
CA GLN A 16 -9.69 -3.17 5.70
C GLN A 16 -10.23 -3.91 4.48
N VAL A 17 -11.39 -4.56 4.59
CA VAL A 17 -12.03 -5.27 3.47
C VAL A 17 -12.37 -4.28 2.36
N VAL A 18 -13.01 -3.16 2.70
CA VAL A 18 -13.36 -2.12 1.73
C VAL A 18 -12.12 -1.52 1.09
N SER A 19 -11.09 -1.21 1.87
CA SER A 19 -9.81 -0.70 1.34
C SER A 19 -9.15 -1.68 0.39
N ASN A 20 -9.08 -2.97 0.74
CA ASN A 20 -8.48 -3.99 -0.12
C ASN A 20 -9.25 -4.17 -1.44
N LEU A 21 -10.58 -4.07 -1.40
CA LEU A 21 -11.40 -4.07 -2.61
C LEU A 21 -11.13 -2.84 -3.47
N GLY A 22 -11.07 -1.66 -2.84
CA GLY A 22 -10.70 -0.41 -3.50
C GLY A 22 -9.33 -0.49 -4.17
N ASP A 23 -8.33 -1.05 -3.49
CA ASP A 23 -6.99 -1.26 -4.03
C ASP A 23 -7.01 -2.20 -5.24
N GLY A 24 -7.82 -3.25 -5.21
CA GLY A 24 -8.02 -4.15 -6.35
C GLY A 24 -8.58 -3.42 -7.57
N VAL A 25 -9.65 -2.64 -7.38
CA VAL A 25 -10.27 -1.83 -8.43
C VAL A 25 -9.30 -0.77 -8.96
N HIS A 26 -8.60 -0.07 -8.07
CA HIS A 26 -7.61 0.94 -8.43
C HIS A 26 -6.49 0.34 -9.28
N ARG A 27 -5.99 -0.84 -8.90
CA ARG A 27 -4.93 -1.54 -9.65
C ARG A 27 -5.37 -1.87 -11.07
N VAL A 28 -6.59 -2.37 -11.26
CA VAL A 28 -7.16 -2.62 -12.60
C VAL A 28 -7.31 -1.31 -13.39
N ALA A 29 -7.82 -0.25 -12.74
CA ALA A 29 -8.02 1.05 -13.38
C ALA A 29 -6.71 1.67 -13.87
N VAL A 30 -5.63 1.62 -13.06
CA VAL A 30 -4.30 2.14 -13.44
C VAL A 30 -3.71 1.36 -14.61
N LEU A 31 -3.81 0.03 -14.61
CA LEU A 31 -3.30 -0.80 -15.71
C LEU A 31 -4.09 -0.56 -17.01
N TRP A 32 -5.41 -0.43 -16.90
CA TRP A 32 -6.26 -0.10 -18.04
C TRP A 32 -5.93 1.30 -18.59
N TRP A 33 -5.74 2.29 -17.72
CA TRP A 33 -5.33 3.64 -18.13
C TRP A 33 -3.96 3.65 -18.79
N ALA A 34 -2.97 2.93 -18.24
CA ALA A 34 -1.65 2.79 -18.86
C ALA A 34 -1.73 2.16 -20.26
N ASN A 35 -2.62 1.17 -20.44
CA ASN A 35 -2.85 0.58 -21.76
C ASN A 35 -3.45 1.59 -22.74
N GLN A 36 -4.45 2.37 -22.30
CA GLN A 36 -5.10 3.40 -23.11
C GLN A 36 -4.15 4.55 -23.46
N ALA A 37 -3.31 4.98 -22.52
CA ALA A 37 -2.41 6.11 -22.70
C ALA A 37 -1.22 5.78 -23.63
N THR A 38 -0.72 4.54 -23.57
CA THR A 38 0.51 4.14 -24.27
C THR A 38 0.26 3.25 -25.49
N GLY A 39 -0.90 2.57 -25.57
CA GLY A 39 -1.20 1.56 -26.59
C GLY A 39 -0.28 0.33 -26.57
N SER A 40 0.57 0.21 -25.55
CA SER A 40 1.69 -0.74 -25.51
C SER A 40 1.59 -1.66 -24.30
N SER A 41 1.54 -2.98 -24.56
CA SER A 41 1.49 -4.01 -23.52
C SER A 41 2.74 -4.00 -22.63
N THR A 42 3.91 -3.62 -23.16
CA THR A 42 5.15 -3.49 -22.37
C THR A 42 5.07 -2.36 -21.35
N ALA A 43 4.39 -1.25 -21.65
CA ALA A 43 4.21 -0.15 -20.70
C ALA A 43 3.32 -0.57 -19.52
N VAL A 44 2.26 -1.35 -19.78
CA VAL A 44 1.37 -1.89 -18.74
C VAL A 44 2.15 -2.81 -17.79
N VAL A 45 2.99 -3.70 -18.36
CA VAL A 45 3.84 -4.59 -17.56
C VAL A 45 4.87 -3.80 -16.75
N ALA A 46 5.47 -2.76 -17.33
CA ALA A 46 6.41 -1.90 -16.62
C ALA A 46 5.76 -1.19 -15.42
N VAL A 47 4.55 -0.66 -15.57
CA VAL A 47 3.77 -0.05 -14.48
C VAL A 47 3.44 -1.08 -13.40
N ALA A 48 3.02 -2.29 -13.78
CA ALA A 48 2.74 -3.36 -12.82
C ALA A 48 3.99 -3.76 -12.01
N LEU A 49 5.14 -3.85 -12.67
CA LEU A 49 6.42 -4.16 -12.04
C LEU A 49 6.88 -3.02 -11.12
N ALA A 50 6.79 -1.77 -11.58
CA ALA A 50 7.13 -0.60 -10.77
C ALA A 50 6.30 -0.53 -9.47
N ALA A 51 5.04 -0.96 -9.51
CA ALA A 51 4.19 -1.04 -8.32
C ALA A 51 4.54 -2.22 -7.38
N SER A 52 5.12 -3.31 -7.91
CA SER A 52 5.35 -4.55 -7.16
C SER A 52 6.77 -4.67 -6.59
N ILE A 53 7.77 -4.12 -7.28
CA ILE A 53 9.19 -4.18 -6.88
C ILE A 53 9.42 -3.60 -5.48
N PRO A 54 8.90 -2.40 -5.13
CA PRO A 54 9.12 -1.83 -3.80
C PRO A 54 8.58 -2.74 -2.70
N LEU A 55 7.40 -3.34 -2.91
CA LEU A 55 6.79 -4.25 -1.95
C LEU A 55 7.65 -5.51 -1.76
N LEU A 56 8.10 -6.12 -2.85
CA LEU A 56 8.95 -7.32 -2.81
C LEU A 56 10.31 -7.04 -2.17
N ALA A 57 10.94 -5.91 -2.51
CA ALA A 57 12.22 -5.51 -1.96
C ALA A 57 12.15 -5.20 -0.46
N MET A 58 11.04 -4.57 -0.02
CA MET A 58 10.85 -4.19 1.39
C MET A 58 10.29 -5.33 2.25
N ALA A 59 9.67 -6.37 1.67
CA ALA A 59 9.09 -7.48 2.43
C ALA A 59 10.07 -8.17 3.42
N PRO A 60 11.30 -8.58 3.04
CA PRO A 60 12.23 -9.19 3.99
C PRO A 60 12.73 -8.19 5.05
N VAL A 61 12.91 -6.92 4.68
CA VAL A 61 13.33 -5.87 5.62
C VAL A 61 12.22 -5.60 6.64
N ALA A 62 10.98 -5.49 6.19
CA ALA A 62 9.81 -5.30 7.03
C ALA A 62 9.65 -6.45 8.04
N GLY A 63 9.85 -7.71 7.61
CA GLY A 63 9.82 -8.87 8.51
C GLY A 63 10.85 -8.75 9.63
N VAL A 64 12.12 -8.49 9.30
CA VAL A 64 13.20 -8.36 10.29
C VAL A 64 12.95 -7.18 11.25
N VAL A 65 12.46 -6.05 10.75
CA VAL A 65 12.19 -4.86 11.56
C VAL A 65 11.03 -5.09 12.52
N VAL A 66 9.92 -5.68 12.06
CA VAL A 66 8.73 -5.98 12.85
C VAL A 66 9.00 -7.04 13.93
N ASP A 67 9.89 -8.00 13.64
CA ASP A 67 10.25 -9.04 14.59
C ASP A 67 11.18 -8.54 15.71
N ARG A 68 11.97 -7.48 15.44
CA ARG A 68 12.97 -6.94 16.40
C ARG A 68 12.50 -5.72 17.19
N HIS A 69 11.49 -5.00 16.71
CA HIS A 69 11.02 -3.76 17.34
C HIS A 69 9.58 -3.90 17.82
N ASP A 70 9.19 -3.06 18.77
CA ASP A 70 7.80 -2.99 19.20
C ASP A 70 6.92 -2.56 18.01
N ARG A 71 5.94 -3.42 17.68
CA ARG A 71 5.00 -3.27 16.57
C ARG A 71 4.32 -1.90 16.55
N ARG A 72 4.06 -1.30 17.72
CA ARG A 72 3.43 0.03 17.81
C ARG A 72 4.32 1.11 17.20
N HIS A 73 5.61 1.08 17.50
CA HIS A 73 6.56 2.07 16.97
C HIS A 73 6.79 1.89 15.48
N VAL A 74 6.84 0.63 15.00
CA VAL A 74 6.97 0.33 13.57
C VAL A 74 5.76 0.85 12.77
N MET A 75 4.54 0.68 13.31
CA MET A 75 3.31 1.17 12.69
C MET A 75 3.30 2.70 12.57
N ILE A 76 3.62 3.40 13.66
CA ILE A 76 3.70 4.88 13.66
C ILE A 76 4.75 5.37 12.66
N ALA A 77 5.95 4.78 12.65
CA ALA A 77 7.00 5.16 11.71
C ALA A 77 6.57 4.93 10.25
N SER A 78 5.90 3.81 9.96
CA SER A 78 5.40 3.48 8.62
C SER A 78 4.33 4.48 8.15
N ASP A 79 3.41 4.88 9.02
CA ASP A 79 2.40 5.88 8.69
C ASP A 79 3.01 7.26 8.45
N LEU A 80 4.03 7.66 9.21
CA LEU A 80 4.77 8.91 8.99
C LEU A 80 5.51 8.90 7.65
N VAL A 81 6.15 7.79 7.28
CA VAL A 81 6.79 7.63 5.97
C VAL A 81 5.76 7.70 4.85
N ARG A 82 4.59 7.05 5.01
CA ARG A 82 3.50 7.11 4.02
C ARG A 82 2.98 8.54 3.84
N LEU A 83 2.81 9.27 4.93
CA LEU A 83 2.40 10.68 4.90
C LEU A 83 3.43 11.55 4.15
N ALA A 84 4.73 11.37 4.46
CA ALA A 84 5.80 12.12 3.81
C ALA A 84 5.87 11.84 2.30
N ALA A 85 5.74 10.57 1.89
CA ALA A 85 5.72 10.18 0.48
C ALA A 85 4.51 10.78 -0.25
N ALA A 86 3.33 10.74 0.36
CA ALA A 86 2.12 11.35 -0.20
C ALA A 86 2.25 12.88 -0.33
N ALA A 87 2.81 13.54 0.68
CA ALA A 87 3.06 14.98 0.67
C ALA A 87 4.08 15.37 -0.42
N ALA A 88 5.16 14.60 -0.57
CA ALA A 88 6.14 14.81 -1.63
C ALA A 88 5.53 14.65 -3.03
N PHE A 89 4.72 13.60 -3.24
CA PHE A 89 4.02 13.40 -4.50
C PHE A 89 3.06 14.56 -4.81
N ALA A 90 2.27 14.99 -3.82
CA ALA A 90 1.37 16.13 -3.98
C ALA A 90 2.11 17.43 -4.32
N ALA A 91 3.27 17.66 -3.72
CA ALA A 91 4.12 18.83 -4.02
C ALA A 91 4.76 18.77 -5.42
N LEU A 92 5.03 17.57 -5.94
CA LEU A 92 5.55 17.37 -7.30
C LEU A 92 4.46 17.41 -8.39
N ALA A 93 3.21 17.13 -8.01
CA ALA A 93 2.07 17.07 -8.91
C ALA A 93 1.28 18.39 -9.02
N GLY A 94 1.55 19.36 -8.14
CA GLY A 94 1.03 20.73 -8.21
C GLY A 94 2.00 21.67 -8.93
#